data_AF-A0A7L0Z5H0-F1
#
_entry.id   AF-A0A7L0Z5H0-F1
#
_cell.length_a   1.000
_cell.length_b   1.000
_cell.length_c   1.000
_cell.angle_alpha   90.00
_cell.angle_beta   90.00
_cell.angle_gamma   90.00
#
_symmetry.space_group_name_H-M   'P 1'
#
loop_
_entity.id
_entity.type
_entity.pdbx_description
1 polymer ?
#
loop_
_entity_poly.entity_id
_entity_poly.type
_entity_poly.pdbx_seq_one_letter_code
_entity_poly.pdbx_strand_id
1 'polypeptide(L)'
;MVEVTVTPQSSLADRPVQIRVRGLSPSQLVTLRAWLKDEQGECFQSRAFFRADEAGEVDPGLHAALGGSYSGVWPMGLFWFLQPDTLFRRLVKRDVAGSPFHVRLE
;
A
#
# COMPACT_ATOMS: atom_id res chain seq x y z
N MET A 1 4.54 -14.09 14.68
CA MET A 1 5.06 -13.89 13.32
C MET A 1 4.20 -12.80 12.69
N VAL A 2 4.82 -11.79 12.06
CA VAL A 2 4.05 -10.71 11.42
C VAL A 2 3.54 -11.22 10.08
N GLU A 3 2.26 -11.03 9.80
CA GLU A 3 1.60 -11.45 8.57
C GLU A 3 0.93 -10.24 7.90
N VAL A 4 1.14 -10.11 6.58
CA VAL A 4 0.47 -9.11 5.75
C VAL A 4 -0.45 -9.84 4.77
N THR A 5 -1.74 -9.53 4.82
CA THR A 5 -2.77 -10.14 3.97
C THR A 5 -3.42 -9.09 3.09
N VAL A 6 -3.70 -9.46 1.84
CA VAL A 6 -4.37 -8.61 0.85
C VAL A 6 -5.49 -9.42 0.21
N THR A 7 -6.72 -8.91 0.32
CA THR A 7 -7.90 -9.61 -0.17
C THR A 7 -8.74 -8.69 -1.07
N PRO A 8 -8.96 -9.06 -2.34
CA PRO A 8 -8.37 -10.20 -3.06
C PRO A 8 -6.88 -9.99 -3.38
N GLN A 9 -6.13 -11.08 -3.58
CA GLN A 9 -4.71 -11.02 -3.95
C GLN A 9 -4.47 -10.48 -5.38
N SER A 10 -5.46 -10.62 -6.26
CA SER A 10 -5.48 -10.04 -7.60
C SER A 10 -6.81 -9.34 -7.82
N SER A 11 -6.76 -8.13 -8.36
CA SER A 11 -7.93 -7.27 -8.56
C SER A 11 -7.73 -6.39 -9.78
N LEU A 12 -8.82 -5.85 -10.32
CA LEU A 12 -8.75 -4.79 -11.31
C LEU A 12 -8.26 -3.50 -10.64
N ALA A 13 -7.56 -2.64 -11.40
CA ALA A 13 -6.93 -1.43 -10.85
C ALA A 13 -7.93 -0.43 -10.23
N ASP A 14 -9.20 -0.47 -10.65
CA ASP A 14 -10.29 0.37 -10.17
C ASP A 14 -11.11 -0.27 -9.02
N ARG A 15 -10.75 -1.48 -8.59
CA ARG A 15 -11.46 -2.20 -7.54
C ARG A 15 -10.72 -2.13 -6.21
N PRO A 16 -11.45 -1.99 -5.09
CA PRO A 16 -10.83 -1.94 -3.79
C PRO A 16 -10.21 -3.28 -3.42
N VAL A 17 -9.13 -3.23 -2.64
CA VAL A 17 -8.55 -4.40 -1.95
C VAL A 17 -8.46 -4.06 -0.46
N GLN A 18 -8.61 -5.06 0.40
CA GLN A 18 -8.41 -4.91 1.83
C GLN A 18 -7.00 -5.34 2.20
N ILE A 19 -6.26 -4.46 2.87
CA ILE A 19 -4.95 -4.75 3.46
C ILE A 19 -5.13 -4.95 4.96
N ARG A 20 -4.57 -6.04 5.51
CA ARG A 20 -4.46 -6.23 6.96
C ARG A 20 -3.10 -6.74 7.35
N VAL A 21 -2.60 -6.23 8.46
CA VAL A 21 -1.37 -6.65 9.11
C VAL A 21 -1.70 -7.22 10.48
N ARG A 22 -1.16 -8.37 10.80
CA ARG A 22 -1.41 -9.10 12.05
C ARG A 22 -0.12 -9.56 12.70
N GLY A 23 -0.21 -9.87 13.99
CA GLY A 23 0.92 -10.43 14.75
C GLY A 23 1.95 -9.38 15.16
N LEU A 24 1.54 -8.12 15.24
CA LEU A 24 2.32 -7.03 15.83
C LEU A 24 2.14 -7.03 17.35
N SER A 25 3.00 -6.32 18.07
CA SER A 25 2.76 -6.01 19.48
C SER A 25 1.67 -4.94 19.61
N PRO A 26 0.86 -4.96 20.68
CA PRO A 26 -0.13 -3.92 20.94
C PRO A 26 0.50 -2.52 20.92
N SER A 27 -0.16 -1.55 20.29
CA SER A 27 0.35 -0.18 20.13
C SER A 27 1.70 -0.03 19.40
N GLN A 28 2.18 -1.09 18.73
CA GLN A 28 3.43 -1.03 17.95
C GLN A 28 3.29 -0.04 16.79
N LEU A 29 4.28 0.85 16.66
CA LEU A 29 4.39 1.72 15.49
C LEU A 29 5.00 0.94 14.32
N VAL A 30 4.34 0.99 13.17
CA VAL A 30 4.79 0.34 11.94
C VAL A 30 4.73 1.29 10.77
N THR A 31 5.56 1.03 9.77
CA THR A 31 5.48 1.68 8.47
C THR A 31 5.00 0.64 7.47
N LEU A 32 3.92 0.93 6.76
CA LEU A 32 3.54 0.16 5.59
C LEU A 32 4.02 0.86 4.34
N ARG A 33 4.65 0.13 3.44
CA ARG A 33 5.15 0.62 2.16
C ARG A 33 4.56 -0.19 1.02
N ALA A 34 4.00 0.51 0.05
CA ALA A 34 3.61 -0.07 -1.23
C ALA A 34 4.54 0.45 -2.31
N TRP A 35 5.00 -0.43 -3.20
CA TRP A 35 5.78 -0.01 -4.35
C TRP A 35 5.58 -0.91 -5.56
N LEU A 36 5.80 -0.36 -6.75
CA LEU A 36 5.72 -1.09 -8.01
C LEU A 36 6.70 -0.50 -9.03
N LYS A 37 7.03 -1.27 -10.06
CA LYS A 37 7.73 -0.77 -11.25
C LYS A 37 6.77 -0.68 -12.41
N ASP A 38 6.79 0.45 -13.12
CA ASP A 38 5.99 0.63 -14.32
C ASP A 38 6.61 -0.07 -15.54
N GLU A 39 5.95 0.03 -16.70
CA GLU A 39 6.44 -0.58 -17.95
C GLU A 39 7.75 0.02 -18.47
N GLN A 40 8.15 1.20 -17.99
CA GLN A 40 9.43 1.83 -18.31
C GLN A 40 10.51 1.50 -17.26
N GLY A 41 10.16 0.71 -16.23
CA GLY A 41 11.04 0.36 -15.13
C GLY A 41 11.16 1.44 -14.05
N GLU A 42 10.37 2.52 -14.12
CA GLU A 42 10.34 3.57 -13.10
C GLU A 42 9.67 3.02 -11.84
N CYS A 43 10.28 3.29 -10.69
CA CYS A 43 9.74 2.87 -9.40
C CYS A 43 8.76 3.92 -8.88
N PHE A 44 7.59 3.46 -8.46
CA PHE A 44 6.60 4.26 -7.76
C PHE A 44 6.38 3.67 -6.38
N GLN A 45 6.38 4.52 -5.34
CA GLN A 45 6.18 4.09 -3.98
C GLN A 45 5.35 5.06 -3.14
N SER A 46 4.73 4.53 -2.10
CA SER A 46 4.07 5.28 -1.05
C SER A 46 4.37 4.61 0.29
N ARG A 47 4.34 5.40 1.36
CA ARG A 47 4.52 4.90 2.72
C ARG A 47 3.56 5.58 3.66
N ALA A 48 3.02 4.84 4.61
CA ALA A 48 2.19 5.41 5.66
C ALA A 48 2.53 4.79 7.02
N PHE A 49 2.48 5.61 8.05
CA PHE A 49 2.79 5.22 9.42
C PHE A 49 1.51 4.86 10.15
N PHE A 50 1.49 3.72 10.84
CA PHE A 50 0.34 3.25 11.60
C PHE A 50 0.75 2.86 13.01
N ARG A 51 -0.22 2.86 13.91
CA ARG A 51 -0.11 2.26 15.23
C ARG A 51 -1.03 1.05 15.25
N ALA A 52 -0.48 -0.10 15.63
CA ALA A 52 -1.27 -1.31 15.84
C ALA A 52 -2.28 -1.11 16.96
N ASP A 53 -3.44 -1.75 16.84
CA ASP A 53 -4.45 -1.76 17.89
C ASP A 53 -4.03 -2.62 19.09
N GLU A 54 -4.95 -2.80 20.05
CA GLU A 54 -4.71 -3.65 21.23
C GLU A 54 -4.55 -5.13 20.88
N ALA A 55 -5.07 -5.59 19.73
CA ALA A 55 -4.92 -6.94 19.24
C ALA A 55 -3.63 -7.16 18.43
N GLY A 56 -2.85 -6.09 18.20
CA GLY A 56 -1.65 -6.17 17.36
C GLY A 56 -1.98 -6.22 15.86
N GLU A 57 -3.08 -5.62 15.45
CA GLU A 57 -3.52 -5.51 14.06
C GLU A 57 -3.42 -4.08 13.51
N VAL A 58 -3.20 -3.97 12.20
CA VAL A 58 -3.35 -2.73 11.43
C VAL A 58 -4.21 -3.02 10.21
N ASP A 59 -5.22 -2.18 10.00
CA ASP A 59 -6.09 -2.16 8.83
C ASP A 59 -6.20 -0.70 8.37
N PRO A 60 -5.62 -0.30 7.22
CA PRO A 60 -5.67 1.08 6.72
C PRO A 60 -7.09 1.64 6.46
N GLY A 61 -8.09 0.76 6.37
CA GLY A 61 -9.49 1.16 6.24
C GLY A 61 -10.19 1.47 7.55
N LEU A 62 -9.61 1.06 8.69
CA LEU A 62 -10.15 1.30 10.03
C LEU A 62 -9.24 2.22 10.86
N HIS A 63 -7.93 2.09 10.66
CA HIS A 63 -6.91 2.78 11.43
C HIS A 63 -6.35 3.95 10.63
N ALA A 64 -6.33 5.14 11.24
CA ALA A 64 -5.81 6.34 10.60
C ALA A 64 -4.28 6.25 10.44
N ALA A 65 -3.80 6.59 9.24
CA ALA A 65 -2.39 6.84 9.03
C ALA A 65 -1.96 8.09 9.83
N LEU A 66 -0.88 7.95 10.58
CA LEU A 66 -0.28 9.01 11.40
C LEU A 66 0.57 9.99 10.57
N GLY A 67 0.92 9.62 9.34
CA GLY A 67 1.72 10.43 8.43
C GLY A 67 2.41 9.58 7.37
N GLY A 68 3.31 10.20 6.61
CA GLY A 68 4.00 9.61 5.47
C GLY A 68 3.55 10.29 4.18
N SER A 69 3.28 9.49 3.15
CA SER A 69 2.67 9.94 1.88
C SER A 69 1.23 10.45 2.06
N TYR A 70 0.55 10.04 3.14
CA TYR A 70 -0.80 10.52 3.50
C TYR A 70 -1.05 10.39 5.01
N SER A 71 -2.14 11.01 5.48
CA SER A 71 -2.62 10.93 6.87
C SER A 71 -4.15 10.78 6.91
N GLY A 72 -4.67 10.19 7.98
CA GLY A 72 -6.10 9.90 8.14
C GLY A 72 -6.49 8.52 7.62
N VAL A 73 -7.79 8.23 7.61
CA VAL A 73 -8.32 6.92 7.20
C VAL A 73 -8.51 6.90 5.69
N TRP A 74 -7.64 6.17 5.01
CA TRP A 74 -7.66 5.99 3.56
C TRP A 74 -7.40 4.52 3.22
N PRO A 75 -8.46 3.69 3.04
CA PRO A 75 -8.32 2.26 2.80
C PRO A 75 -7.38 1.93 1.62
N MET A 76 -7.47 2.72 0.55
CA MET A 76 -6.68 2.58 -0.67
C MET A 76 -5.52 3.59 -0.75
N GLY A 77 -5.19 4.26 0.36
CA GLY A 77 -4.20 5.35 0.38
C GLY A 77 -2.82 4.93 -0.14
N LEU A 78 -2.37 3.72 0.19
CA LEU A 78 -1.10 3.18 -0.30
C LEU A 78 -1.03 3.07 -1.83
N PHE A 79 -2.17 2.92 -2.52
CA PHE A 79 -2.22 2.87 -3.98
C PHE A 79 -2.38 4.27 -4.59
N TRP A 80 -3.23 5.11 -4.00
CA TRP A 80 -3.54 6.44 -4.55
C TRP A 80 -2.39 7.43 -4.41
N PHE A 81 -1.61 7.32 -3.34
CA PHE A 81 -0.50 8.22 -3.03
C PHE A 81 0.85 7.68 -3.50
N LEU A 82 0.87 6.76 -4.48
CA LEU A 82 2.09 6.33 -5.15
C LEU A 82 2.74 7.52 -5.86
N GLN A 83 4.02 7.74 -5.59
CA GLN A 83 4.84 8.79 -6.18
C GLN A 83 6.06 8.18 -6.85
N PRO A 84 6.52 8.74 -7.99
CA PRO A 84 7.73 8.25 -8.64
C PRO A 84 8.97 8.57 -7.80
N ASP A 85 9.97 7.70 -7.85
CA ASP A 85 11.29 7.97 -7.28
C ASP A 85 12.01 9.08 -8.06
N THR A 86 11.85 9.10 -9.38
CA THR A 86 12.37 10.15 -10.24
C THR A 86 11.36 11.29 -10.40
N LEU A 87 11.80 12.53 -10.20
CA LEU A 87 10.96 13.71 -10.37
C LEU A 87 10.35 13.80 -11.78
N PHE A 88 9.14 14.38 -11.86
CA PHE A 88 8.41 14.66 -13.10
C PHE A 88 8.07 13.43 -13.96
N ARG A 89 8.02 12.24 -13.34
CA ARG A 89 7.53 11.02 -13.99
C ARG A 89 6.04 10.83 -13.78
N ARG A 90 5.40 10.17 -14.75
CA ARG A 90 4.01 9.72 -14.67
C ARG A 90 3.97 8.22 -14.80
N LEU A 91 3.11 7.57 -14.03
CA LEU A 91 2.89 6.13 -14.09
C LEU A 91 2.41 5.73 -15.49
N VAL A 92 3.08 4.78 -16.13
CA VAL A 92 2.71 4.31 -17.48
C VAL A 92 2.21 2.87 -17.46
N LYS A 93 1.01 2.69 -18.03
CA LYS A 93 0.40 1.41 -18.38
C LYS A 93 -0.13 1.48 -19.81
N ARG A 94 0.45 0.73 -20.74
CA ARG A 94 0.03 0.65 -22.15
C ARG A 94 -0.52 -0.71 -22.49
N ASP A 95 0.10 -1.79 -22.01
CA ASP A 95 -0.41 -3.14 -22.19
C ASP A 95 -1.39 -3.48 -21.07
N VAL A 96 -2.69 -3.39 -21.39
CA VAL A 96 -3.77 -3.64 -20.43
C VAL A 96 -4.21 -5.11 -20.38
N ALA A 97 -3.75 -5.96 -21.30
CA ALA A 97 -4.24 -7.33 -21.44
C ALA A 97 -3.24 -8.37 -20.92
N GLY A 98 -1.94 -8.15 -21.12
CA GLY A 98 -0.91 -9.16 -20.86
C GLY A 98 -0.05 -8.93 -19.61
N SER A 99 -0.15 -7.76 -18.97
CA SER A 99 0.77 -7.39 -17.90
C SER A 99 0.07 -6.66 -16.76
N PRO A 100 -0.26 -7.30 -15.63
CA PRO A 100 -0.74 -6.57 -14.47
C PRO A 100 0.38 -5.74 -13.82
N PHE A 101 0.03 -4.72 -13.05
CA PHE A 101 1.00 -4.13 -12.12
C PHE A 101 1.21 -5.07 -10.95
N HIS A 102 2.46 -5.40 -10.66
CA HIS A 102 2.84 -6.13 -9.47
C HIS A 102 3.20 -5.14 -8.37
N VAL A 103 2.26 -4.91 -7.46
CA VAL A 103 2.49 -4.08 -6.27
C VAL A 103 3.04 -4.94 -5.15
N ARG A 104 4.17 -4.55 -4.59
CA ARG A 104 4.75 -5.17 -3.41
C ARG A 104 4.37 -4.36 -2.17
N LEU A 105 3.94 -5.07 -1.13
CA LEU A 105 3.66 -4.53 0.19
C LEU A 105 4.65 -5.08 1.20
N GLU A 106 5.11 -4.22 2.11
CA GLU A 106 6.01 -4.53 3.21
C GLU A 106 5.73 -3.67 4.44
#